data_AF-A0A1D1YF77-F1
#
_entry.id   AF-A0A1D1YF77-F1
#
_cell.length_a   1.000
_cell.length_b   1.000
_cell.length_c   1.000
_cell.angle_alpha   90.00
_cell.angle_beta   90.00
_cell.angle_gamma   90.00
#
_symmetry.space_group_name_H-M   'P 1'
#
loop_
_entity.id
_entity.type
_entity.pdbx_description
1 polymer ?
#
loop_
_entity_poly.entity_id
_entity_poly.type
_entity_poly.pdbx_seq_one_letter_code
_entity_poly.pdbx_strand_id
1 'polypeptide(L)'
;LLPTPLFPGLLLSLERKMKKEHHHHQNSQLLPPLKRRLILSRAAAVILVFSLGYVVGILTSSPRASVSSSPDTQLLLQLNTVPSPPNRPTDVCNDSPKEGKEEQDQLQQLQPPTTTKKRPQSASPPPPHDFFRFRTQCAPALPQDEILPTLLDRVYNGTSPYAGFPPAHAAGLLRKRRLRGWGSTAPVFRELIESVRPRTIVEVGTFLGASALHMANLTSGRLGALILCLDDFRGWPGFRRPPRANKADLFKDLADVNGDVTLMYQFMQNVAAAGEEGRVLPVPFSTAAGLAALCEWGVYGDLVEVDAGHDFHSAWQDINMAWAVLRPGGVMFGHDYHNGADNRGVRRAVDLFARSKGLRVRPNGQHWVLQPPKPHH
;
A
#
# COMPACT_ATOMS: atom_id res chain seq x y z
N LEU A 1 85.57 44.14 -16.62
CA LEU A 1 85.59 44.68 -15.24
C LEU A 1 84.19 44.46 -14.64
N LEU A 2 84.15 43.71 -13.53
CA LEU A 2 83.02 43.35 -12.64
C LEU A 2 82.16 44.56 -12.15
N PRO A 3 81.05 44.40 -11.38
CA PRO A 3 80.49 43.16 -10.77
C PRO A 3 78.94 42.92 -10.78
N THR A 4 78.60 41.62 -10.69
CA THR A 4 77.55 40.90 -9.89
C THR A 4 76.06 41.29 -9.85
N PRO A 5 75.19 40.25 -9.87
CA PRO A 5 74.24 40.01 -8.79
C PRO A 5 74.38 38.60 -8.15
N LEU A 6 73.87 38.45 -6.92
CA LEU A 6 73.99 37.29 -6.04
C LEU A 6 72.77 36.34 -6.09
N PHE A 7 73.09 35.04 -6.02
CA PHE A 7 72.31 33.85 -5.66
C PHE A 7 71.29 33.20 -6.65
N PRO A 8 71.59 31.95 -7.05
CA PRO A 8 70.60 30.90 -7.23
C PRO A 8 70.92 29.62 -6.42
N GLY A 9 69.88 28.88 -6.03
CA GLY A 9 70.01 27.49 -5.58
C GLY A 9 68.83 26.99 -4.77
N LEU A 10 67.96 26.19 -5.37
CA LEU A 10 68.04 24.72 -5.36
C LEU A 10 66.64 24.09 -5.45
N LEU A 11 66.20 23.88 -6.70
CA LEU A 11 65.27 22.82 -7.05
C LEU A 11 66.11 21.53 -7.11
N LEU A 12 65.83 20.56 -6.24
CA LEU A 12 66.12 19.12 -6.40
C LEU A 12 65.68 18.39 -5.11
N SER A 13 64.35 18.28 -4.96
CA SER A 13 63.72 17.40 -3.99
C SER A 13 63.34 16.11 -4.69
N LEU A 14 64.26 15.16 -4.78
CA LEU A 14 64.00 13.74 -5.01
C LEU A 14 65.21 12.94 -4.50
N GLU A 15 64.91 11.83 -3.83
CA GLU A 15 65.82 10.74 -3.49
C GLU A 15 66.91 10.99 -2.44
N ARG A 16 66.52 10.82 -1.16
CA ARG A 16 67.28 10.03 -0.14
C ARG A 16 66.57 10.12 1.22
N LYS A 17 65.53 9.30 1.42
CA LYS A 17 65.13 8.89 2.79
C LYS A 17 64.33 7.57 2.86
N MET A 18 64.63 6.63 1.97
CA MET A 18 64.30 5.21 2.16
C MET A 18 65.52 4.46 2.73
N LYS A 19 65.71 4.53 4.05
CA LYS A 19 66.38 3.52 4.90
C LYS A 19 66.61 4.12 6.28
N LYS A 20 65.64 3.91 7.18
CA LYS A 20 65.79 3.74 8.63
C LYS A 20 64.41 3.87 9.25
N GLU A 21 63.69 2.76 9.29
CA GLU A 21 62.70 2.47 10.36
C GLU A 21 62.26 1.02 10.21
N HIS A 22 63.12 0.12 10.66
CA HIS A 22 62.74 -1.23 11.01
C HIS A 22 63.43 -1.57 12.33
N HIS A 23 62.60 -1.84 13.35
CA HIS A 23 62.85 -2.28 14.73
C HIS A 23 62.52 -1.25 15.82
N HIS A 24 61.27 -1.28 16.33
CA HIS A 24 61.04 -1.76 17.70
C HIS A 24 59.56 -2.07 17.99
N HIS A 25 59.38 -3.17 18.73
CA HIS A 25 58.16 -3.80 19.23
C HIS A 25 57.22 -2.92 20.07
N GLN A 26 55.93 -3.30 20.01
CA GLN A 26 54.91 -3.35 21.08
C GLN A 26 55.13 -2.48 22.33
N ASN A 27 54.19 -1.56 22.60
CA ASN A 27 53.67 -1.39 23.96
C ASN A 27 52.30 -0.68 23.98
N SER A 28 51.28 -1.42 24.41
CA SER A 28 49.94 -0.95 24.76
C SER A 28 50.00 -0.29 26.15
N GLN A 29 49.73 1.01 26.23
CA GLN A 29 49.68 1.71 27.52
C GLN A 29 48.34 1.50 28.22
N LEU A 30 48.41 0.78 29.34
CA LEU A 30 47.35 0.63 30.34
C LEU A 30 47.12 1.94 31.12
N LEU A 31 45.85 2.28 31.35
CA LEU A 31 45.43 3.34 32.27
C LEU A 31 45.85 3.04 33.73
N PRO A 32 46.17 4.06 34.54
CA PRO A 32 46.68 3.87 35.90
C PRO A 32 45.65 3.29 36.88
N PRO A 33 46.09 2.51 37.89
CA PRO A 33 45.24 1.64 38.72
C PRO A 33 44.19 2.36 39.58
N LEU A 34 44.37 3.65 39.89
CA LEU A 34 43.42 4.41 40.69
C LEU A 34 42.08 4.69 39.96
N LYS A 35 42.10 4.89 38.64
CA LYS A 35 40.87 5.17 37.87
C LYS A 35 40.01 3.92 37.65
N ARG A 36 40.61 2.72 37.61
CA ARG A 36 39.88 1.44 37.51
C ARG A 36 39.04 1.13 38.75
N ARG A 37 39.55 1.45 39.96
CA ARG A 37 38.79 1.22 41.21
C ARG A 37 37.55 2.11 41.32
N LEU A 38 37.63 3.37 40.88
CA LEU A 38 36.53 4.33 40.96
C LEU A 38 35.41 4.07 39.93
N ILE A 39 35.75 3.50 38.77
CA ILE A 39 34.77 3.15 37.72
C ILE A 39 34.05 1.84 38.08
N LEU A 40 34.75 0.84 38.63
CA LEU A 40 34.12 -0.39 39.12
C LEU A 40 33.14 -0.13 40.27
N SER A 41 33.47 0.80 41.20
CA SER A 41 32.57 1.12 42.32
C SER A 41 31.28 1.81 41.87
N ARG A 42 31.31 2.61 40.80
CA ARG A 42 30.12 3.26 40.24
C ARG A 42 29.25 2.30 39.44
N ALA A 43 29.85 1.40 38.66
CA ALA A 43 29.11 0.37 37.92
C ALA A 43 28.41 -0.64 38.86
N ALA A 44 29.10 -1.06 39.93
CA ALA A 44 28.51 -1.93 40.94
C ALA A 44 27.32 -1.28 41.67
N ALA A 45 27.40 0.02 41.97
CA ALA A 45 26.30 0.77 42.58
C ALA A 45 25.06 0.89 41.68
N VAL A 46 25.24 1.10 40.36
CA VAL A 46 24.12 1.16 39.40
C VAL A 46 23.44 -0.20 39.28
N ILE A 47 24.20 -1.30 39.21
CA ILE A 47 23.64 -2.65 39.15
C ILE A 47 22.85 -2.98 40.44
N LEU A 48 23.34 -2.55 41.61
CA LEU A 48 22.66 -2.75 42.90
C LEU A 48 21.35 -1.96 43.00
N VAL A 49 21.29 -0.73 42.49
CA VAL A 49 20.05 0.08 42.47
C VAL A 49 19.00 -0.52 41.52
N PHE A 50 19.41 -1.01 40.34
CA PHE A 50 18.49 -1.66 39.41
C PHE A 50 17.97 -3.01 39.91
N SER A 51 18.80 -3.80 40.59
CA SER A 51 18.38 -5.08 41.17
C SER A 51 17.47 -4.89 42.39
N LEU A 52 17.69 -3.85 43.22
CA LEU A 52 16.76 -3.51 44.31
C LEU A 52 15.39 -3.05 43.77
N GLY A 53 15.37 -2.24 42.69
CA GLY A 53 14.13 -1.79 42.05
C GLY A 53 13.32 -2.93 41.42
N TYR A 54 14.00 -3.92 40.83
CA TYR A 54 13.35 -5.11 40.26
C TYR A 54 12.71 -6.00 41.33
N VAL A 55 13.37 -6.16 42.48
CA VAL A 55 12.83 -6.96 43.61
C VAL A 55 11.65 -6.26 44.28
N VAL A 56 11.68 -4.92 44.43
CA VAL A 56 10.55 -4.16 44.97
C VAL A 56 9.35 -4.19 44.01
N GLY A 57 9.57 -4.13 42.70
CA GLY A 57 8.50 -4.20 41.69
C GLY A 57 7.79 -5.57 41.60
N ILE A 58 8.46 -6.66 42.00
CA ILE A 58 7.85 -7.99 42.10
C ILE A 58 7.10 -8.19 43.43
N LEU A 59 7.44 -7.44 44.48
CA LEU A 59 6.80 -7.53 45.80
C LEU A 59 5.58 -6.62 45.95
N THR A 60 5.32 -5.70 45.01
CA THR A 60 4.15 -4.81 45.00
C THR A 60 3.04 -5.23 44.02
N SER A 61 3.21 -6.36 43.31
CA SER A 61 2.16 -6.93 42.46
C SER A 61 1.22 -7.84 43.27
N SER A 62 0.17 -7.25 43.82
CA SER A 62 -0.91 -8.00 44.48
C SER A 62 -1.58 -9.00 43.51
N PRO A 63 -1.80 -10.27 43.90
CA PRO A 63 -2.60 -11.21 43.14
C PRO A 63 -4.04 -11.25 43.71
N ARG A 64 -5.04 -10.87 42.89
CA ARG A 64 -6.36 -11.51 42.71
C ARG A 64 -7.48 -10.52 42.38
N ALA A 65 -8.26 -10.87 41.37
CA ALA A 65 -9.69 -11.07 41.54
C ALA A 65 -10.12 -12.29 40.70
N SER A 66 -10.45 -13.37 41.40
CA SER A 66 -11.17 -14.53 40.90
C SER A 66 -12.65 -14.20 40.75
N VAL A 67 -13.26 -14.46 39.58
CA VAL A 67 -14.72 -14.52 39.44
C VAL A 67 -15.13 -15.93 39.03
N SER A 68 -16.19 -16.35 39.73
CA SER A 68 -16.87 -17.63 39.82
C SER A 68 -17.32 -18.28 38.50
N SER A 69 -17.30 -19.61 38.54
CA SER A 69 -17.86 -20.63 37.64
C SER A 69 -19.39 -20.64 37.51
N SER A 70 -19.90 -21.03 36.32
CA SER A 70 -20.84 -22.16 36.09
C SER A 70 -21.05 -22.43 34.58
N PRO A 71 -21.69 -23.54 34.10
CA PRO A 71 -21.01 -24.67 33.46
C PRO A 71 -21.47 -24.95 32.00
N ASP A 72 -20.97 -26.07 31.44
CA ASP A 72 -21.33 -26.73 30.16
C ASP A 72 -20.65 -26.13 28.91
N THR A 73 -19.76 -26.81 28.18
CA THR A 73 -19.80 -28.21 27.72
C THR A 73 -18.38 -28.65 27.37
N GLN A 74 -17.94 -29.81 27.88
CA GLN A 74 -16.72 -30.45 27.42
C GLN A 74 -16.90 -30.91 25.96
N LEU A 75 -16.01 -30.50 25.05
CA LEU A 75 -15.82 -31.21 23.79
C LEU A 75 -14.39 -31.76 23.74
N LEU A 76 -14.33 -33.08 23.85
CA LEU A 76 -13.14 -33.90 23.70
C LEU A 76 -12.42 -33.64 22.37
N LEU A 77 -11.11 -33.41 22.46
CA LEU A 77 -10.15 -33.60 21.37
C LEU A 77 -10.11 -35.10 21.03
N GLN A 78 -10.83 -35.50 19.97
CA GLN A 78 -10.55 -36.73 19.25
C GLN A 78 -9.86 -36.38 17.93
N LEU A 79 -8.57 -36.72 17.83
CA LEU A 79 -7.87 -36.84 16.56
C LEU A 79 -8.51 -37.99 15.78
N ASN A 80 -9.26 -37.67 14.73
CA ASN A 80 -9.61 -38.62 13.69
C ASN A 80 -8.67 -38.42 12.50
N THR A 81 -7.74 -39.35 12.36
CA THR A 81 -6.97 -39.61 11.14
C THR A 81 -7.90 -40.07 10.03
N VAL A 82 -7.95 -39.34 8.91
CA VAL A 82 -8.66 -39.76 7.68
C VAL A 82 -7.61 -40.11 6.62
N PRO A 83 -7.72 -41.26 5.92
CA PRO A 83 -6.71 -41.73 4.97
C PRO A 83 -6.86 -41.06 3.58
N SER A 84 -5.73 -40.85 2.92
CA SER A 84 -5.61 -40.31 1.56
C SER A 84 -6.13 -41.28 0.49
N PRO A 85 -6.80 -40.80 -0.58
CA PRO A 85 -6.97 -41.56 -1.82
C PRO A 85 -5.86 -41.25 -2.85
N PRO A 86 -5.68 -42.11 -3.88
CA PRO A 86 -4.41 -42.28 -4.58
C PRO A 86 -4.18 -41.34 -5.76
N ASN A 87 -2.90 -41.12 -6.07
CA ASN A 87 -2.36 -40.50 -7.28
C ASN A 87 -2.76 -41.24 -8.57
N ARG A 88 -3.21 -40.51 -9.60
CA ARG A 88 -2.76 -40.66 -11.02
C ARG A 88 -3.30 -39.56 -11.95
N PRO A 89 -2.77 -39.38 -13.19
CA PRO A 89 -1.96 -38.21 -13.54
C PRO A 89 -2.62 -37.29 -14.59
N THR A 90 -2.05 -36.08 -14.67
CA THR A 90 -1.93 -35.16 -15.83
C THR A 90 -3.09 -35.05 -16.81
N ASP A 91 -3.62 -33.82 -17.00
CA ASP A 91 -3.63 -33.27 -18.36
C ASP A 91 -3.54 -31.74 -18.42
N VAL A 92 -2.68 -31.34 -19.34
CA VAL A 92 -2.28 -30.00 -19.78
C VAL A 92 -3.38 -29.46 -20.69
N CYS A 93 -3.70 -28.17 -20.63
CA CYS A 93 -4.37 -27.51 -21.76
C CYS A 93 -3.76 -26.14 -22.08
N ASN A 94 -3.22 -26.10 -23.30
CA ASN A 94 -2.70 -24.96 -24.03
C ASN A 94 -3.84 -24.01 -24.44
N ASP A 95 -3.58 -22.71 -24.36
CA ASP A 95 -4.37 -21.67 -25.02
C ASP A 95 -3.71 -21.32 -26.36
N SER A 96 -4.45 -21.47 -27.46
CA SER A 96 -4.39 -20.59 -28.65
C SER A 96 -5.57 -20.83 -29.59
N PRO A 97 -5.97 -19.82 -30.37
CA PRO A 97 -7.35 -19.66 -30.84
C PRO A 97 -7.56 -20.30 -32.22
N LYS A 98 -8.79 -20.72 -32.51
CA LYS A 98 -9.20 -21.02 -33.89
C LYS A 98 -10.56 -20.41 -34.23
N GLU A 99 -10.53 -19.86 -35.44
CA GLU A 99 -11.59 -19.26 -36.23
C GLU A 99 -12.71 -20.26 -36.54
N GLY A 100 -13.87 -19.71 -36.90
CA GLY A 100 -15.09 -20.46 -37.16
C GLY A 100 -15.10 -21.24 -38.46
N LYS A 101 -16.11 -22.11 -38.56
CA LYS A 101 -16.91 -22.36 -39.75
C LYS A 101 -18.16 -23.16 -39.40
N GLU A 102 -19.15 -22.97 -40.25
CA GLU A 102 -20.55 -23.37 -40.23
C GLU A 102 -20.80 -24.87 -40.02
N GLU A 103 -21.92 -25.21 -39.38
CA GLU A 103 -22.73 -26.35 -39.84
C GLU A 103 -24.22 -26.13 -39.51
N GLN A 104 -25.06 -26.36 -40.52
CA GLN A 104 -26.50 -26.11 -40.56
C GLN A 104 -27.31 -27.26 -39.93
N ASP A 105 -28.48 -26.87 -39.41
CA ASP A 105 -29.77 -27.56 -39.33
C ASP A 105 -29.82 -29.07 -39.08
N GLN A 106 -30.49 -29.41 -37.97
CA GLN A 106 -31.54 -30.42 -38.00
C GLN A 106 -32.60 -30.12 -36.93
N LEU A 107 -33.79 -29.76 -37.40
CA LEU A 107 -35.03 -29.67 -36.62
C LEU A 107 -35.43 -31.08 -36.13
N GLN A 108 -35.61 -31.22 -34.82
CA GLN A 108 -36.44 -32.29 -34.27
C GLN A 108 -37.37 -31.74 -33.19
N GLN A 109 -38.66 -31.84 -33.47
CA GLN A 109 -39.78 -31.44 -32.62
C GLN A 109 -39.77 -32.24 -31.30
N LEU A 110 -39.74 -31.54 -30.18
CA LEU A 110 -40.03 -32.11 -28.85
C LEU A 110 -41.18 -31.31 -28.22
N GLN A 111 -42.21 -32.07 -27.81
CA GLN A 111 -43.48 -31.61 -27.25
C GLN A 111 -43.29 -30.82 -25.94
N PRO A 112 -44.21 -29.90 -25.59
CA PRO A 112 -44.08 -29.06 -24.41
C PRO A 112 -44.28 -29.88 -23.12
N PRO A 113 -43.41 -29.73 -22.10
CA PRO A 113 -43.62 -30.36 -20.80
C PRO A 113 -44.77 -29.70 -20.04
N THR A 114 -45.61 -30.54 -19.46
CA THR A 114 -46.73 -30.22 -18.58
C THR A 114 -46.30 -29.37 -17.39
N THR A 115 -47.04 -28.28 -17.18
CA THR A 115 -46.84 -27.31 -16.10
C THR A 115 -47.31 -27.86 -14.76
N THR A 116 -46.39 -28.46 -14.00
CA THR A 116 -46.58 -28.62 -12.55
C THR A 116 -46.28 -27.28 -11.88
N LYS A 117 -47.34 -26.61 -11.37
CA LYS A 117 -47.23 -25.38 -10.58
C LYS A 117 -46.40 -25.64 -9.32
N LYS A 118 -45.09 -25.37 -9.34
CA LYS A 118 -44.29 -25.22 -8.13
C LYS A 118 -44.75 -23.96 -7.40
N ARG A 119 -45.27 -24.14 -6.19
CA ARG A 119 -45.58 -23.09 -5.22
C ARG A 119 -44.35 -22.19 -5.04
N PRO A 120 -44.47 -20.86 -5.09
CA PRO A 120 -43.31 -19.99 -4.91
C PRO A 120 -42.75 -20.23 -3.51
N GLN A 121 -41.50 -20.71 -3.45
CA GLN A 121 -40.73 -20.72 -2.22
C GLN A 121 -40.66 -19.27 -1.76
N SER A 122 -41.16 -18.98 -0.55
CA SER A 122 -41.10 -17.65 0.03
C SER A 122 -39.63 -17.24 0.06
N ALA A 123 -39.26 -16.24 -0.73
CA ALA A 123 -37.96 -15.61 -0.62
C ALA A 123 -37.76 -15.22 0.84
N SER A 124 -36.70 -15.71 1.46
CA SER A 124 -36.28 -15.25 2.78
C SER A 124 -36.22 -13.72 2.77
N PRO A 125 -36.71 -13.04 3.83
CA PRO A 125 -36.70 -11.59 3.87
C PRO A 125 -35.28 -11.08 3.60
N PRO A 126 -35.12 -9.97 2.86
CA PRO A 126 -33.81 -9.42 2.58
C PRO A 126 -33.08 -9.20 3.90
N PRO A 127 -31.76 -9.49 3.96
CA PRO A 127 -30.99 -9.28 5.17
C PRO A 127 -31.18 -7.83 5.65
N PRO A 128 -31.27 -7.58 6.97
CA PRO A 128 -31.57 -6.25 7.50
C PRO A 128 -30.68 -5.17 6.87
N HIS A 129 -31.29 -4.04 6.51
CA HIS A 129 -30.65 -2.91 5.81
C HIS A 129 -29.38 -2.34 6.48
N ASP A 130 -29.04 -2.78 7.69
CA ASP A 130 -27.85 -2.36 8.45
C ASP A 130 -26.54 -2.94 7.87
N PHE A 131 -26.57 -4.07 7.15
CA PHE A 131 -25.36 -4.67 6.54
C PHE A 131 -24.76 -3.83 5.39
N PHE A 132 -25.50 -2.84 4.89
CA PHE A 132 -25.03 -1.89 3.87
C PHE A 132 -24.51 -0.58 4.47
N ARG A 133 -24.51 -0.43 5.80
CA ARG A 133 -24.11 0.82 6.46
C ARG A 133 -22.63 0.81 6.82
N PHE A 134 -21.84 1.49 6.00
CA PHE A 134 -20.51 1.94 6.35
C PHE A 134 -20.70 3.17 7.26
N ARG A 135 -20.74 2.95 8.58
CA ARG A 135 -20.99 4.03 9.54
C ARG A 135 -19.72 4.85 9.75
N THR A 136 -19.56 5.88 8.94
CA THR A 136 -18.62 6.97 9.19
C THR A 136 -19.37 8.29 9.05
N GLN A 137 -19.55 8.99 10.17
CA GLN A 137 -20.04 10.36 10.14
C GLN A 137 -18.88 11.25 9.71
N CYS A 138 -18.92 11.75 8.47
CA CYS A 138 -17.86 12.61 7.98
C CYS A 138 -17.98 14.02 8.55
N ALA A 139 -16.83 14.65 8.78
CA ALA A 139 -16.78 16.05 9.17
C ALA A 139 -17.13 16.97 7.98
N PRO A 140 -17.51 18.24 8.25
CA PRO A 140 -17.66 19.24 7.20
C PRO A 140 -16.41 19.36 6.33
N ALA A 141 -16.59 19.67 5.04
CA ALA A 141 -15.48 19.76 4.10
C ALA A 141 -14.47 20.83 4.50
N LEU A 142 -13.20 20.45 4.53
CA LEU A 142 -12.09 21.38 4.72
C LEU A 142 -11.95 22.32 3.51
N PRO A 143 -11.51 23.57 3.76
CA PRO A 143 -11.01 24.45 2.70
C PRO A 143 -9.90 23.79 1.90
N GLN A 144 -9.83 24.10 0.60
CA GLN A 144 -8.91 23.42 -0.33
C GLN A 144 -7.43 23.58 0.06
N ASP A 145 -7.06 24.76 0.53
CA ASP A 145 -5.74 25.15 0.99
C ASP A 145 -5.33 24.52 2.32
N GLU A 146 -6.30 24.06 3.12
CA GLU A 146 -6.07 23.39 4.41
C GLU A 146 -5.87 21.87 4.28
N ILE A 147 -6.17 21.28 3.12
CA ILE A 147 -6.08 19.82 2.92
C ILE A 147 -4.64 19.34 3.08
N LEU A 148 -3.69 19.91 2.33
CA LEU A 148 -2.29 19.47 2.40
C LEU A 148 -1.68 19.74 3.80
N PRO A 149 -1.82 20.93 4.42
CA PRO A 149 -1.36 21.16 5.79
C PRO A 149 -1.93 20.14 6.80
N THR A 150 -3.23 19.84 6.71
CA THR A 150 -3.88 18.84 7.58
C THR A 150 -3.26 17.46 7.42
N LEU A 151 -3.01 17.04 6.17
CA LEU A 151 -2.39 15.74 5.90
C LEU A 151 -0.94 15.68 6.39
N LEU A 152 -0.16 16.75 6.17
CA LEU A 152 1.21 16.83 6.67
C LEU A 152 1.27 16.78 8.19
N ASP A 153 0.38 17.51 8.88
CA ASP A 153 0.27 17.50 10.34
C ASP A 153 -0.09 16.11 10.87
N ARG A 154 -1.22 15.54 10.41
CA ARG A 154 -1.80 14.33 10.99
C ARG A 154 -1.08 13.04 10.59
N VAL A 155 -0.43 13.01 9.43
CA VAL A 155 0.27 11.81 8.94
C VAL A 155 1.78 11.92 9.15
N TYR A 156 2.35 13.12 9.03
CA TYR A 156 3.80 13.32 8.97
C TYR A 156 4.34 14.34 9.98
N ASN A 157 3.56 14.66 11.02
CA ASN A 157 3.96 15.56 12.10
C ASN A 157 4.46 16.92 11.57
N GLY A 158 3.75 17.46 10.58
CA GLY A 158 3.96 18.78 9.98
C GLY A 158 5.10 18.88 8.97
N THR A 159 5.79 17.77 8.66
CA THR A 159 6.95 17.77 7.74
C THR A 159 6.62 17.01 6.46
N SER A 160 7.13 17.45 5.31
CA SER A 160 7.00 16.68 4.06
C SER A 160 7.61 15.28 4.21
N PRO A 161 6.92 14.20 3.77
CA PRO A 161 7.52 12.87 3.78
C PRO A 161 8.76 12.76 2.89
N TYR A 162 8.92 13.69 1.94
CA TYR A 162 10.07 13.76 1.04
C TYR A 162 11.28 14.48 1.65
N ALA A 163 11.11 15.15 2.79
CA ALA A 163 12.21 15.85 3.44
C ALA A 163 13.29 14.85 3.89
N GLY A 164 14.52 15.01 3.38
CA GLY A 164 15.64 14.11 3.69
C GLY A 164 15.49 12.70 3.12
N PHE A 165 14.60 12.49 2.15
CA PHE A 165 14.43 11.20 1.47
C PHE A 165 15.56 10.94 0.44
N PRO A 166 16.07 9.70 0.28
CA PRO A 166 15.75 8.51 1.09
C PRO A 166 16.50 8.48 2.43
N PRO A 167 15.89 7.90 3.48
CA PRO A 167 16.59 7.74 4.76
C PRO A 167 17.75 6.74 4.63
N ALA A 168 18.79 6.92 5.46
CA ALA A 168 20.05 6.18 5.35
C ALA A 168 19.87 4.65 5.37
N HIS A 169 18.95 4.12 6.17
CA HIS A 169 18.69 2.68 6.24
C HIS A 169 17.99 2.12 4.99
N ALA A 170 17.27 2.96 4.23
CA ALA A 170 16.56 2.54 3.03
C ALA A 170 17.36 2.78 1.75
N ALA A 171 18.25 3.78 1.72
CA ALA A 171 18.94 4.24 0.51
C ALA A 171 19.66 3.12 -0.27
N GLY A 172 20.29 2.17 0.42
CA GLY A 172 20.98 1.02 -0.19
C GLY A 172 20.06 -0.10 -0.67
N LEU A 173 18.77 -0.07 -0.30
CA LEU A 173 17.78 -1.11 -0.59
C LEU A 173 16.89 -0.77 -1.79
N LEU A 174 16.86 0.50 -2.21
CA LEU A 174 15.98 0.98 -3.28
C LEU A 174 16.51 0.61 -4.66
N ARG A 175 15.59 0.27 -5.57
CA ARG A 175 15.96 -0.05 -6.94
C ARG A 175 16.19 1.23 -7.72
N LYS A 176 17.33 1.32 -8.39
CA LYS A 176 17.69 2.48 -9.24
C LYS A 176 16.77 2.65 -10.45
N ARG A 177 16.21 1.56 -10.99
CA ARG A 177 15.31 1.62 -12.14
C ARG A 177 13.88 1.79 -11.67
N ARG A 178 13.19 2.81 -12.19
CA ARG A 178 11.76 3.02 -11.98
C ARG A 178 10.99 1.76 -12.35
N LEU A 179 10.23 1.25 -11.40
CA LEU A 179 9.27 0.18 -11.63
C LEU A 179 8.02 0.76 -12.29
N ARG A 180 7.50 0.08 -13.31
CA ARG A 180 6.27 0.49 -13.99
C ARG A 180 5.11 -0.27 -13.38
N GLY A 181 3.98 0.43 -13.18
CA GLY A 181 2.70 -0.19 -12.86
C GLY A 181 1.97 -0.68 -14.11
N TRP A 182 0.72 -1.11 -13.93
CA TRP A 182 -0.18 -1.63 -14.97
C TRP A 182 -1.46 -0.81 -15.02
N GLY A 183 -2.16 -0.82 -16.17
CA GLY A 183 -3.46 -0.14 -16.30
C GLY A 183 -3.43 1.40 -16.22
N SER A 184 -2.31 2.00 -15.82
CA SER A 184 -2.20 3.38 -15.34
C SER A 184 -2.33 4.51 -16.36
N THR A 185 -2.51 4.21 -17.65
CA THR A 185 -2.54 5.22 -18.73
C THR A 185 -3.68 5.03 -19.71
N ALA A 186 -4.77 4.38 -19.28
CA ALA A 186 -5.94 4.19 -20.13
C ALA A 186 -6.60 5.54 -20.49
N PRO A 187 -7.34 5.64 -21.61
CA PRO A 187 -7.97 6.89 -22.03
C PRO A 187 -8.90 7.53 -20.98
N VAL A 188 -9.52 6.72 -20.11
CA VAL A 188 -10.43 7.17 -19.05
C VAL A 188 -9.81 8.22 -18.13
N PHE A 189 -8.51 8.12 -17.80
CA PHE A 189 -7.84 9.08 -16.93
C PHE A 189 -7.85 10.49 -17.51
N ARG A 190 -7.51 10.61 -18.80
CA ARG A 190 -7.52 11.89 -19.51
C ARG A 190 -8.94 12.44 -19.62
N GLU A 191 -9.89 11.60 -20.03
CA GLU A 191 -11.30 12.00 -20.18
C GLU A 191 -11.87 12.55 -18.87
N LEU A 192 -11.62 11.86 -17.75
CA LEU A 192 -12.10 12.27 -16.44
C LEU A 192 -11.37 13.52 -15.92
N ILE A 193 -10.05 13.64 -16.09
CA ILE A 193 -9.33 14.86 -15.68
C ILE A 193 -9.79 16.07 -16.48
N GLU A 194 -10.03 15.92 -17.78
CA GLU A 194 -10.47 17.02 -18.64
C GLU A 194 -11.92 17.45 -18.32
N SER A 195 -12.80 16.50 -17.99
CA SER A 195 -14.20 16.78 -17.68
C SER A 195 -14.44 17.24 -16.24
N VAL A 196 -13.80 16.61 -15.26
CA VAL A 196 -13.97 16.91 -13.82
C VAL A 196 -13.13 18.11 -13.40
N ARG A 197 -11.95 18.30 -14.01
CA ARG A 197 -10.95 19.30 -13.62
C ARG A 197 -10.65 19.30 -12.10
N PRO A 198 -10.24 18.14 -11.54
CA PRO A 198 -10.13 17.96 -10.09
C PRO A 198 -9.05 18.85 -9.48
N ARG A 199 -9.30 19.36 -8.27
CA ARG A 199 -8.30 19.99 -7.39
C ARG A 199 -7.72 19.01 -6.39
N THR A 200 -8.54 18.05 -5.93
CA THR A 200 -8.11 16.92 -5.10
C THR A 200 -8.49 15.60 -5.78
N ILE A 201 -7.51 14.71 -5.92
CA ILE A 201 -7.68 13.34 -6.38
C ILE A 201 -7.36 12.41 -5.21
N VAL A 202 -8.21 11.41 -4.96
CA VAL A 202 -7.94 10.34 -4.00
C VAL A 202 -7.75 9.05 -4.79
N GLU A 203 -6.61 8.40 -4.65
CA GLU A 203 -6.32 7.11 -5.27
C GLU A 203 -6.25 6.04 -4.17
N VAL A 204 -7.11 5.02 -4.28
CA VAL A 204 -7.23 3.92 -3.33
C VAL A 204 -6.56 2.69 -3.97
N GLY A 205 -5.37 2.34 -3.48
CA GLY A 205 -4.49 1.31 -4.08
C GLY A 205 -3.46 1.89 -5.04
N THR A 206 -2.52 2.71 -4.54
CA THR A 206 -1.53 3.40 -5.40
C THR A 206 -0.35 2.52 -5.81
N PHE A 207 -0.02 1.52 -4.99
CA PHE A 207 1.14 0.67 -5.12
C PHE A 207 2.45 1.45 -5.36
N LEU A 208 2.97 1.48 -6.60
CA LEU A 208 4.21 2.16 -6.99
C LEU A 208 3.98 3.53 -7.64
N GLY A 209 2.73 3.99 -7.69
CA GLY A 209 2.35 5.35 -8.07
C GLY A 209 2.29 5.61 -9.58
N ALA A 210 2.14 4.57 -10.41
CA ALA A 210 2.16 4.76 -11.86
C ALA A 210 0.95 5.57 -12.37
N SER A 211 -0.24 5.31 -11.84
CA SER A 211 -1.49 6.03 -12.12
C SER A 211 -1.49 7.40 -11.45
N ALA A 212 -1.12 7.52 -10.17
CA ALA A 212 -0.85 8.81 -9.52
C ALA A 212 0.06 9.73 -10.36
N LEU A 213 1.21 9.24 -10.83
CA LEU A 213 2.13 10.05 -11.62
C LEU A 213 1.58 10.37 -13.01
N HIS A 214 0.76 9.49 -13.60
CA HIS A 214 0.06 9.80 -14.84
C HIS A 214 -0.97 10.92 -14.63
N MET A 215 -1.76 10.85 -13.56
CA MET A 215 -2.72 11.90 -13.18
C MET A 215 -2.01 13.20 -12.82
N ALA A 216 -0.86 13.15 -12.14
CA ALA A 216 -0.02 14.32 -11.87
C ALA A 216 0.41 14.98 -13.18
N ASN A 217 0.93 14.20 -14.13
CA ASN A 217 1.34 14.71 -15.44
C ASN A 217 0.16 15.32 -16.22
N LEU A 218 -1.02 14.69 -16.22
CA LEU A 218 -2.22 15.19 -16.91
C LEU A 218 -2.77 16.50 -16.30
N THR A 219 -2.53 16.72 -15.01
CA THR A 219 -2.95 17.93 -14.28
C THR A 219 -1.86 19.00 -14.20
N SER A 220 -0.62 18.68 -14.60
CA SER A 220 0.53 19.58 -14.53
C SER A 220 0.34 20.81 -15.42
N GLY A 221 0.72 21.99 -14.90
CA GLY A 221 0.62 23.28 -15.61
C GLY A 221 -0.81 23.75 -15.95
N ARG A 222 -1.85 23.04 -15.49
CA ARG A 222 -3.25 23.34 -15.77
C ARG A 222 -4.10 23.45 -14.51
N LEU A 223 -4.02 22.43 -13.65
CA LEU A 223 -4.84 22.31 -12.44
C LEU A 223 -3.97 22.25 -11.20
N GLY A 224 -2.82 21.57 -11.27
CA GLY A 224 -1.95 21.37 -10.11
C GLY A 224 -2.65 20.56 -9.01
N ALA A 225 -3.44 19.55 -9.38
CA ALA A 225 -4.23 18.77 -8.43
C ALA A 225 -3.36 18.12 -7.34
N LEU A 226 -3.84 18.15 -6.10
CA LEU A 226 -3.31 17.37 -4.99
C LEU A 226 -3.79 15.92 -5.14
N ILE A 227 -2.87 14.96 -5.08
CA ILE A 227 -3.16 13.52 -5.25
C ILE A 227 -2.79 12.81 -3.95
N LEU A 228 -3.82 12.29 -3.27
CA LEU A 228 -3.69 11.53 -2.03
C LEU A 228 -3.69 10.04 -2.36
N CYS A 229 -2.57 9.38 -2.09
CA CYS A 229 -2.31 8.01 -2.53
C CYS A 229 -2.42 7.04 -1.34
N LEU A 230 -3.57 6.39 -1.18
CA LEU A 230 -3.88 5.48 -0.07
C LEU A 230 -3.42 4.07 -0.40
N ASP A 231 -2.50 3.54 0.38
CA ASP A 231 -2.01 2.17 0.28
C ASP A 231 -1.30 1.82 1.59
N ASP A 232 -1.30 0.56 2.01
CA ASP A 232 -0.52 0.17 3.19
C ASP A 232 0.97 -0.04 2.86
N PHE A 233 1.30 0.00 1.57
CA PHE A 233 2.62 -0.20 0.98
C PHE A 233 3.32 -1.48 1.43
N ARG A 234 2.54 -2.53 1.72
CA ARG A 234 3.07 -3.85 2.09
C ARG A 234 2.82 -4.91 1.01
N GLY A 235 2.04 -4.57 -0.01
CA GLY A 235 1.62 -5.52 -1.03
C GLY A 235 0.68 -6.58 -0.44
N TRP A 236 0.63 -7.75 -1.07
CA TRP A 236 -0.22 -8.86 -0.61
C TRP A 236 0.61 -10.02 0.00
N PRO A 237 -0.02 -10.90 0.80
CA PRO A 237 0.66 -12.11 1.27
C PRO A 237 1.21 -12.94 0.10
N GLY A 238 2.52 -13.19 0.11
CA GLY A 238 3.20 -13.91 -0.99
C GLY A 238 3.51 -13.04 -2.22
N PHE A 239 3.40 -11.71 -2.12
CA PHE A 239 3.73 -10.72 -3.15
C PHE A 239 5.08 -10.93 -3.84
N ARG A 240 6.09 -11.42 -3.10
CA ARG A 240 7.44 -11.69 -3.60
C ARG A 240 7.63 -13.11 -4.15
N ARG A 241 6.57 -13.91 -4.20
CA ARG A 241 6.61 -15.28 -4.75
C ARG A 241 6.13 -15.24 -6.20
N PRO A 242 6.84 -15.88 -7.13
CA PRO A 242 6.44 -15.90 -8.52
C PRO A 242 5.12 -16.66 -8.67
N PRO A 243 4.13 -16.13 -9.41
CA PRO A 243 2.85 -16.81 -9.61
C PRO A 243 2.99 -18.18 -10.28
N ARG A 244 4.06 -18.37 -11.09
CA ARG A 244 4.51 -19.62 -11.73
C ARG A 244 6.02 -19.53 -11.99
N ALA A 245 6.72 -20.66 -12.02
CA ALA A 245 8.18 -20.76 -12.15
C ALA A 245 8.82 -20.06 -13.38
N ASN A 246 8.00 -19.59 -14.35
CA ASN A 246 8.47 -19.17 -15.67
C ASN A 246 8.16 -17.70 -16.01
N LYS A 247 7.58 -16.92 -15.09
CA LYS A 247 7.49 -15.45 -15.26
C LYS A 247 8.63 -14.79 -14.50
N ALA A 248 9.32 -13.84 -15.15
CA ALA A 248 10.25 -12.96 -14.47
C ALA A 248 9.52 -12.34 -13.27
N ASP A 249 9.97 -12.65 -12.07
CA ASP A 249 9.38 -12.11 -10.86
C ASP A 249 9.81 -10.65 -10.75
N LEU A 250 8.89 -9.73 -11.04
CA LEU A 250 9.19 -8.30 -11.02
C LEU A 250 9.59 -7.83 -9.61
N PHE A 251 9.23 -8.57 -8.56
CA PHE A 251 9.29 -8.11 -7.16
C PHE A 251 10.11 -8.99 -6.21
N LYS A 252 10.58 -10.17 -6.64
CA LYS A 252 11.49 -11.02 -5.82
C LYS A 252 12.66 -10.24 -5.20
N ASP A 253 13.19 -9.28 -5.95
CA ASP A 253 14.39 -8.52 -5.60
C ASP A 253 14.08 -7.25 -4.78
N LEU A 254 12.81 -6.98 -4.46
CA LEU A 254 12.49 -5.95 -3.48
C LEU A 254 12.98 -6.41 -2.10
N ALA A 255 13.68 -5.51 -1.41
CA ALA A 255 14.15 -5.75 -0.07
C ALA A 255 12.95 -5.88 0.88
N ASP A 256 13.13 -6.76 1.84
CA ASP A 256 12.16 -7.12 2.86
C ASP A 256 12.91 -7.22 4.18
N VAL A 257 12.48 -6.42 5.14
CA VAL A 257 13.05 -6.38 6.48
C VAL A 257 11.92 -6.69 7.45
N ASN A 258 11.93 -7.90 8.00
CA ASN A 258 10.92 -8.39 8.96
C ASN A 258 9.47 -8.33 8.44
N GLY A 259 9.25 -8.58 7.15
CA GLY A 259 7.92 -8.54 6.53
C GLY A 259 7.50 -7.15 6.06
N ASP A 260 8.32 -6.12 6.27
CA ASP A 260 8.14 -4.81 5.65
C ASP A 260 8.94 -4.73 4.35
N VAL A 261 8.23 -4.55 3.24
CA VAL A 261 8.84 -4.41 1.92
C VAL A 261 9.09 -2.94 1.62
N THR A 262 10.15 -2.64 0.88
CA THR A 262 10.51 -1.24 0.57
C THR A 262 9.59 -0.56 -0.45
N LEU A 263 8.32 -0.95 -0.57
CA LEU A 263 7.36 -0.42 -1.54
C LEU A 263 7.07 1.06 -1.30
N MET A 264 6.84 1.49 -0.05
CA MET A 264 6.58 2.90 0.27
C MET A 264 7.76 3.77 -0.19
N TYR A 265 8.98 3.37 0.15
CA TYR A 265 10.16 4.09 -0.28
C TYR A 265 10.36 4.02 -1.80
N GLN A 266 10.01 2.91 -2.45
CA GLN A 266 10.08 2.81 -3.90
C GLN A 266 9.04 3.72 -4.59
N PHE A 267 7.82 3.82 -4.06
CA PHE A 267 6.82 4.80 -4.47
C PHE A 267 7.35 6.22 -4.32
N MET A 268 7.88 6.57 -3.13
CA MET A 268 8.41 7.89 -2.87
C MET A 268 9.58 8.25 -3.79
N GLN A 269 10.46 7.28 -4.08
CA GLN A 269 11.53 7.45 -5.06
C GLN A 269 10.99 7.72 -6.48
N ASN A 270 9.90 7.05 -6.87
CA ASN A 270 9.28 7.29 -8.17
C ASN A 270 8.68 8.70 -8.25
N VAL A 271 8.07 9.18 -7.15
CA VAL A 271 7.53 10.54 -7.05
C VAL A 271 8.63 11.59 -7.09
N ALA A 272 9.68 11.42 -6.29
CA ALA A 272 10.82 12.33 -6.28
C ALA A 272 11.54 12.40 -7.63
N ALA A 273 11.72 11.25 -8.28
CA ALA A 273 12.30 11.20 -9.62
C ALA A 273 11.44 11.88 -10.70
N ALA A 274 10.14 12.08 -10.45
CA ALA A 274 9.23 12.79 -11.33
C ALA A 274 9.12 14.30 -11.01
N GLY A 275 9.68 14.77 -9.89
CA GLY A 275 9.55 16.16 -9.44
C GLY A 275 8.14 16.50 -8.94
N GLU A 276 7.42 15.51 -8.40
CA GLU A 276 6.01 15.62 -8.00
C GLU A 276 5.80 15.61 -6.47
N GLU A 277 6.88 15.77 -5.69
CA GLU A 277 6.90 15.68 -4.22
C GLU A 277 5.97 16.67 -3.52
N GLY A 278 5.67 17.80 -4.18
CA GLY A 278 4.82 18.85 -3.62
C GLY A 278 3.32 18.57 -3.70
N ARG A 279 2.89 17.56 -4.48
CA ARG A 279 1.45 17.33 -4.73
C ARG A 279 1.02 15.87 -4.86
N VAL A 280 1.95 14.92 -4.91
CA VAL A 280 1.62 13.50 -4.80
C VAL A 280 2.03 13.04 -3.41
N LEU A 281 1.05 12.76 -2.55
CA LEU A 281 1.28 12.47 -1.13
C LEU A 281 0.92 11.02 -0.80
N PRO A 282 1.85 10.21 -0.26
CA PRO A 282 1.51 8.89 0.25
C PRO A 282 0.65 9.03 1.51
N VAL A 283 -0.33 8.15 1.68
CA VAL A 283 -1.13 7.98 2.90
C VAL A 283 -0.98 6.51 3.31
N PRO A 284 0.07 6.17 4.10
CA PRO A 284 0.58 4.80 4.24
C PRO A 284 -0.22 3.95 5.24
N PHE A 285 -1.53 3.84 5.02
CA PHE A 285 -2.46 3.09 5.83
C PHE A 285 -3.30 2.18 4.94
N SER A 286 -3.90 1.14 5.54
CA SER A 286 -4.94 0.35 4.86
C SER A 286 -6.00 1.29 4.27
N THR A 287 -6.54 0.95 3.09
CA THR A 287 -7.57 1.72 2.41
C THR A 287 -8.73 2.10 3.34
N ALA A 288 -9.21 1.16 4.14
CA ALA A 288 -10.26 1.37 5.12
C ALA A 288 -9.91 2.46 6.17
N ALA A 289 -8.76 2.32 6.85
CA ALA A 289 -8.33 3.30 7.85
C ALA A 289 -8.07 4.69 7.22
N GLY A 290 -7.44 4.73 6.04
CA GLY A 290 -7.18 5.96 5.31
C GLY A 290 -8.48 6.67 4.91
N LEU A 291 -9.44 5.97 4.31
CA LEU A 291 -10.72 6.52 3.88
C LEU A 291 -11.58 6.99 5.07
N ALA A 292 -11.57 6.22 6.17
CA ALA A 292 -12.23 6.63 7.40
C ALA A 292 -11.64 7.94 7.94
N ALA A 293 -10.31 8.03 8.01
CA ALA A 293 -9.62 9.23 8.44
C ALA A 293 -9.93 10.43 7.54
N LEU A 294 -9.87 10.29 6.21
CA LEU A 294 -10.21 11.37 5.29
C LEU A 294 -11.65 11.88 5.52
N CYS A 295 -12.61 10.99 5.69
CA CYS A 295 -14.00 11.33 6.02
C CYS A 295 -14.12 12.06 7.36
N GLU A 296 -13.50 11.55 8.43
CA GLU A 296 -13.48 12.18 9.76
C GLU A 296 -12.78 13.55 9.76
N TRP A 297 -11.85 13.77 8.84
CA TRP A 297 -11.10 15.01 8.71
C TRP A 297 -11.75 15.99 7.75
N GLY A 298 -12.82 15.60 7.05
CA GLY A 298 -13.49 16.46 6.08
C GLY A 298 -12.69 16.64 4.78
N VAL A 299 -11.85 15.66 4.43
CA VAL A 299 -11.08 15.65 3.19
C VAL A 299 -11.84 14.86 2.14
N TYR A 300 -12.15 15.50 1.00
CA TYR A 300 -12.94 14.91 -0.07
C TYR A 300 -12.24 15.08 -1.43
N GLY A 301 -12.37 14.06 -2.28
CA GLY A 301 -11.88 14.07 -3.66
C GLY A 301 -12.92 14.61 -4.65
N ASP A 302 -12.47 15.37 -5.64
CA ASP A 302 -13.28 15.70 -6.82
C ASP A 302 -13.29 14.50 -7.80
N LEU A 303 -12.19 13.74 -7.81
CA LEU A 303 -12.03 12.49 -8.55
C LEU A 303 -11.48 11.43 -7.58
N VAL A 304 -12.14 10.27 -7.52
CA VAL A 304 -11.70 9.16 -6.65
C VAL A 304 -11.48 7.90 -7.50
N GLU A 305 -10.25 7.40 -7.51
CA GLU A 305 -9.87 6.14 -8.16
C GLU A 305 -9.85 4.99 -7.15
N VAL A 306 -10.41 3.84 -7.51
CA VAL A 306 -10.38 2.62 -6.71
C VAL A 306 -9.75 1.47 -7.50
N ASP A 307 -8.54 1.07 -7.10
CA ASP A 307 -7.74 -0.02 -7.68
C ASP A 307 -6.89 -0.74 -6.61
N ALA A 308 -7.55 -1.20 -5.53
CA ALA A 308 -6.90 -1.83 -4.38
C ALA A 308 -7.22 -3.33 -4.26
N GLY A 309 -8.41 -3.67 -3.76
CA GLY A 309 -8.83 -5.06 -3.58
C GLY A 309 -9.36 -5.70 -4.87
N HIS A 310 -8.89 -6.91 -5.20
CA HIS A 310 -9.29 -7.63 -6.43
C HIS A 310 -10.29 -8.78 -6.18
N ASP A 311 -10.94 -8.78 -5.02
CA ASP A 311 -12.03 -9.70 -4.66
C ASP A 311 -13.29 -8.92 -4.27
N PHE A 312 -14.43 -9.61 -4.27
CA PHE A 312 -15.73 -8.97 -3.99
C PHE A 312 -15.76 -8.18 -2.68
N HIS A 313 -15.24 -8.71 -1.57
CA HIS A 313 -15.42 -8.10 -0.26
C HIS A 313 -14.53 -6.87 -0.07
N SER A 314 -13.26 -6.99 -0.47
CA SER A 314 -12.32 -5.87 -0.43
C SER A 314 -12.78 -4.74 -1.34
N ALA A 315 -13.14 -5.04 -2.60
CA ALA A 315 -13.66 -4.05 -3.53
C ALA A 315 -14.98 -3.43 -3.04
N TRP A 316 -15.89 -4.24 -2.48
CA TRP A 316 -17.13 -3.75 -1.89
C TRP A 316 -16.86 -2.74 -0.77
N GLN A 317 -15.92 -3.04 0.13
CA GLN A 317 -15.54 -2.14 1.20
C GLN A 317 -14.94 -0.83 0.66
N ASP A 318 -13.95 -0.94 -0.23
CA ASP A 318 -13.25 0.22 -0.80
C ASP A 318 -14.23 1.13 -1.54
N ILE A 319 -15.10 0.58 -2.40
CA ILE A 319 -16.10 1.36 -3.16
C ILE A 319 -17.05 2.12 -2.24
N ASN A 320 -17.55 1.49 -1.18
CA ASN A 320 -18.49 2.15 -0.27
C ASN A 320 -17.82 3.24 0.56
N MET A 321 -16.59 3.01 1.05
CA MET A 321 -15.85 4.01 1.83
C MET A 321 -15.32 5.14 0.95
N ALA A 322 -14.87 4.84 -0.27
CA ALA A 322 -14.45 5.82 -1.27
C ALA A 322 -15.62 6.75 -1.67
N TRP A 323 -16.83 6.21 -1.78
CA TRP A 323 -18.01 7.03 -2.06
C TRP A 323 -18.32 8.05 -0.96
N ALA A 324 -18.01 7.74 0.30
CA ALA A 324 -18.24 8.66 1.42
C ALA A 324 -17.30 9.88 1.36
N VAL A 325 -16.13 9.76 0.73
CA VAL A 325 -15.15 10.85 0.55
C VAL A 325 -15.20 11.48 -0.85
N LEU A 326 -16.25 11.21 -1.63
CA LEU A 326 -16.48 11.86 -2.91
C LEU A 326 -17.23 13.19 -2.73
N ARG A 327 -16.71 14.29 -3.31
CA ARG A 327 -17.42 15.57 -3.30
C ARG A 327 -18.72 15.51 -4.11
N PRO A 328 -19.74 16.31 -3.76
CA PRO A 328 -20.88 16.55 -4.64
C PRO A 328 -20.43 16.97 -6.05
N GLY A 329 -20.93 16.29 -7.06
CA GLY A 329 -20.54 16.52 -8.47
C GLY A 329 -19.23 15.85 -8.90
N GLY A 330 -18.50 15.24 -7.98
CA GLY A 330 -17.30 14.46 -8.29
C GLY A 330 -17.60 13.16 -9.05
N VAL A 331 -16.53 12.50 -9.51
CA VAL A 331 -16.62 11.19 -10.18
C VAL A 331 -15.81 10.16 -9.42
N MET A 332 -16.37 8.97 -9.24
CA MET A 332 -15.64 7.80 -8.76
C MET A 332 -15.43 6.83 -9.92
N PHE A 333 -14.22 6.33 -10.09
CA PHE A 333 -13.88 5.35 -11.11
C PHE A 333 -12.92 4.33 -10.54
N GLY A 334 -12.68 3.24 -11.26
CA GLY A 334 -11.75 2.21 -10.80
C GLY A 334 -11.47 1.18 -11.87
N HIS A 335 -10.54 0.27 -11.59
CA HIS A 335 -10.09 -0.76 -12.51
C HIS A 335 -10.90 -2.06 -12.36
N ASP A 336 -10.42 -3.13 -13.00
CA ASP A 336 -10.86 -4.52 -12.76
C ASP A 336 -12.33 -4.82 -13.12
N TYR A 337 -12.94 -4.02 -14.01
CA TYR A 337 -14.33 -4.22 -14.44
C TYR A 337 -14.50 -5.26 -15.56
N HIS A 338 -13.57 -5.25 -16.53
CA HIS A 338 -13.55 -6.13 -17.71
C HIS A 338 -12.19 -6.81 -17.86
N ASN A 339 -11.77 -7.57 -16.84
CA ASN A 339 -10.52 -8.33 -16.92
C ASN A 339 -10.61 -9.65 -16.12
N GLY A 340 -9.48 -10.32 -15.93
CA GLY A 340 -9.42 -11.61 -15.22
C GLY A 340 -9.89 -11.56 -13.76
N ALA A 341 -10.10 -10.38 -13.17
CA ALA A 341 -10.71 -10.21 -11.84
C ALA A 341 -12.25 -10.22 -11.87
N ASP A 342 -12.89 -10.21 -13.05
CA ASP A 342 -14.35 -10.32 -13.18
C ASP A 342 -14.88 -11.58 -12.47
N ASN A 343 -14.16 -12.70 -12.64
CA ASN A 343 -14.45 -13.97 -11.96
C ASN A 343 -14.18 -13.93 -10.43
N ARG A 344 -13.49 -12.92 -9.90
CA ARG A 344 -13.15 -12.75 -8.48
C ARG A 344 -14.11 -11.83 -7.74
N GLY A 345 -14.75 -10.90 -8.45
CA GLY A 345 -15.95 -10.21 -7.96
C GLY A 345 -15.90 -8.69 -7.90
N VAL A 346 -14.89 -8.01 -8.45
CA VAL A 346 -14.85 -6.53 -8.50
C VAL A 346 -16.07 -5.98 -9.25
N ARG A 347 -16.35 -6.48 -10.47
CA ARG A 347 -17.56 -6.11 -11.22
C ARG A 347 -18.84 -6.33 -10.40
N ARG A 348 -18.97 -7.47 -9.71
CA ARG A 348 -20.14 -7.76 -8.87
C ARG A 348 -20.30 -6.73 -7.76
N ALA A 349 -19.22 -6.27 -7.14
CA ALA A 349 -19.24 -5.24 -6.11
C ALA A 349 -19.68 -3.89 -6.69
N VAL A 350 -19.11 -3.48 -7.84
CA VAL A 350 -19.47 -2.26 -8.57
C VAL A 350 -20.95 -2.26 -8.95
N ASP A 351 -21.42 -3.35 -9.56
CA ASP A 351 -22.80 -3.51 -10.01
C ASP A 351 -23.79 -3.49 -8.85
N LEU A 352 -23.47 -4.17 -7.75
CA LEU A 352 -24.29 -4.16 -6.55
C LEU A 352 -24.36 -2.75 -5.96
N PHE A 353 -23.23 -2.05 -5.91
CA PHE A 353 -23.15 -0.71 -5.35
C PHE A 353 -23.96 0.26 -6.19
N ALA A 354 -23.75 0.26 -7.51
CA ALA A 354 -24.49 1.10 -8.45
C ALA A 354 -26.00 0.87 -8.34
N ARG A 355 -26.45 -0.40 -8.31
CA ARG A 355 -27.86 -0.73 -8.08
C ARG A 355 -28.38 -0.18 -6.77
N SER A 356 -27.62 -0.32 -5.67
CA SER A 356 -28.03 0.17 -4.35
C SER A 356 -28.16 1.70 -4.27
N LYS A 357 -27.44 2.43 -5.13
CA LYS A 357 -27.44 3.89 -5.22
C LYS A 357 -28.30 4.44 -6.36
N GLY A 358 -28.96 3.58 -7.15
CA GLY A 358 -29.71 4.00 -8.33
C GLY A 358 -28.84 4.60 -9.44
N LEU A 359 -27.56 4.22 -9.50
CA LEU A 359 -26.59 4.71 -10.47
C LEU A 359 -26.48 3.77 -11.68
N ARG A 360 -26.01 4.31 -12.80
CA ARG A 360 -25.60 3.53 -13.97
C ARG A 360 -24.09 3.41 -13.99
N VAL A 361 -23.57 2.19 -14.10
CA VAL A 361 -22.14 1.96 -14.35
C VAL A 361 -21.86 2.33 -15.81
N ARG A 362 -20.86 3.18 -16.04
CA ARG A 362 -20.33 3.46 -17.37
C ARG A 362 -18.97 2.77 -17.53
N PRO A 363 -18.88 1.67 -18.31
CA PRO A 363 -17.61 1.01 -18.55
C PRO A 363 -16.74 1.81 -19.52
N ASN A 364 -15.43 1.80 -19.32
CA ASN A 364 -14.44 2.34 -20.24
C ASN A 364 -13.21 1.41 -20.28
N GLY A 365 -13.17 0.51 -21.27
CA GLY A 365 -12.19 -0.56 -21.30
C GLY A 365 -12.27 -1.43 -20.05
N GLN A 366 -11.15 -1.57 -19.34
CA GLN A 366 -11.06 -2.31 -18.07
C GLN A 366 -11.57 -1.53 -16.86
N HIS A 367 -11.92 -0.25 -17.04
CA HIS A 367 -12.36 0.61 -15.95
C HIS A 367 -13.88 0.72 -15.88
N TRP A 368 -14.38 1.02 -14.69
CA TRP A 368 -15.75 1.43 -14.43
C TRP A 368 -15.80 2.88 -13.98
N VAL A 369 -16.89 3.57 -14.30
CA VAL A 369 -17.13 4.96 -13.89
C VAL A 369 -18.52 5.07 -13.28
N LEU A 370 -18.58 5.72 -12.11
CA LEU A 370 -19.78 6.08 -11.37
C LEU A 370 -19.81 7.58 -11.14
N GLN A 371 -20.89 8.21 -11.58
CA GLN A 371 -21.10 9.64 -11.40
C GLN A 371 -22.46 9.85 -10.71
N PRO A 372 -22.51 10.61 -9.59
CA PRO A 372 -23.77 11.02 -9.00
C PRO A 372 -24.65 11.76 -10.02
N PRO A 373 -25.98 11.67 -9.92
CA PRO A 373 -26.87 12.51 -10.71
C PRO A 373 -26.52 13.99 -10.48
N LYS A 374 -26.53 14.80 -11.54
CA LYS A 374 -26.42 16.25 -11.37
C LYS A 374 -27.61 16.72 -10.53
N PRO A 375 -27.42 17.64 -9.56
CA PRO A 375 -28.54 18.26 -8.88
C PRO A 375 -29.49 18.85 -9.93
N HIS A 376 -30.79 18.56 -9.81
CA HIS A 376 -31.79 19.31 -10.56
C HIS A 376 -31.75 20.74 -10.04
N HIS A 377 -31.29 21.66 -10.88
CA HIS A 377 -31.28 23.10 -10.60
C HIS A 377 -32.68 23.68 -10.60
#